data_AF-A0A521CT28-F1
#
_entry.id   AF-A0A521CT28-F1
#
_cell.length_a   1.000
_cell.length_b   1.000
_cell.length_c   1.000
_cell.angle_alpha   90.00
_cell.angle_beta   90.00
_cell.angle_gamma   90.00
#
_symmetry.space_group_name_H-M   'P 1'
#
loop_
_entity.id
_entity.type
_entity.pdbx_description
1 polymer ?
#
loop_
_entity_poly.entity_id
_entity_poly.type
_entity_poly.pdbx_seq_one_letter_code
_entity_poly.pdbx_strand_id
1 'polypeptide(L)'
;MKAFTFIHTSDLHLDLPIRGWKGSTEELLLRQREYRQTFERIIRLAKDRQVHFLLISGDFLEHQTIAWSTVKWIMDQFHQLPATRVFISPGKSDPWIKDSFYRTLDWPEHVHIFTDKWEELVFEEYSLRIIGKGKGENVSNVALPAWVTGPAEEERRMMITYGDVNEADLVPLELDYVALGQNHQRNVYQLDNTRNTVVCHPGSPEGISWKETGERTVTWGQFDSDGLTIEHLPIQTRRLERIEVDVTACKSIDEVLEKIVQSIPERKDREVCWCLKITGRRDPGLILHPDQVSQKLKERSFFHVEVQDQTTMGYNLDQLRSHGGLLGAYIRKMEKKIKEAAPEERMVLYRALEQGLDALLKEVKYL
;
A
#
# COMPACT_ATOMS: atom_id res chain seq x y z
N MET A 1 38.27 2.68 -0.44
CA MET A 1 36.95 3.31 -0.23
C MET A 1 36.38 2.81 1.08
N LYS A 2 35.84 3.68 1.95
CA LYS A 2 35.14 3.19 3.16
C LYS A 2 33.83 2.51 2.77
N ALA A 3 33.45 1.48 3.52
CA ALA A 3 32.11 0.91 3.40
C ALA A 3 31.06 1.89 3.95
N PHE A 4 29.85 1.86 3.40
CA PHE A 4 28.71 2.58 3.95
C PHE A 4 27.43 1.77 3.83
N THR A 5 26.42 2.20 4.57
CA THR A 5 25.11 1.57 4.64
C THR A 5 24.04 2.63 4.54
N PHE A 6 22.91 2.27 3.96
CA PHE A 6 21.77 3.16 3.80
C PHE A 6 20.44 2.47 4.04
N ILE A 7 19.42 3.26 4.37
CA ILE A 7 18.02 2.84 4.29
C ILE A 7 17.33 3.70 3.24
N HIS A 8 16.51 3.07 2.41
CA HIS A 8 15.69 3.70 1.40
C HIS A 8 14.21 3.40 1.66
N THR A 9 13.42 4.47 1.77
CA THR A 9 11.96 4.46 1.93
C THR A 9 11.32 5.52 1.04
N SER A 10 10.01 5.42 0.81
CA SER A 10 9.22 6.35 0.00
C SER A 10 7.74 6.28 0.42
N ASP A 11 6.92 7.20 -0.08
CA ASP A 11 5.45 7.10 -0.04
C ASP A 11 4.90 6.84 1.38
N LEU A 12 5.42 7.57 2.38
CA LEU A 12 4.95 7.51 3.76
C LEU A 12 3.60 8.20 3.96
N HIS A 13 3.33 9.25 3.18
CA HIS A 13 2.06 9.98 3.20
C HIS A 13 1.65 10.42 4.62
N LEU A 14 2.58 10.99 5.39
CA LEU A 14 2.28 11.43 6.75
C LEU A 14 1.16 12.47 6.76
N ASP A 15 0.20 12.24 7.66
CA ASP A 15 -1.07 12.98 7.80
C ASP A 15 -2.02 12.89 6.58
N LEU A 16 -1.85 11.91 5.68
CA LEU A 16 -2.86 11.62 4.66
C LEU A 16 -4.17 11.11 5.30
N PRO A 17 -5.33 11.74 5.02
CA PRO A 17 -6.60 11.26 5.54
C PRO A 17 -6.98 9.89 4.95
N ILE A 18 -7.24 8.92 5.83
CA ILE A 18 -7.78 7.60 5.43
C ILE A 18 -9.25 7.79 5.02
N ARG A 19 -9.52 7.71 3.73
CA ARG A 19 -10.87 7.88 3.16
C ARG A 19 -11.62 6.54 3.11
N GLY A 20 -12.92 6.58 3.38
CA GLY A 20 -13.80 5.41 3.24
C GLY A 20 -13.62 4.33 4.31
N TRP A 21 -13.02 4.67 5.46
CA TRP A 21 -12.89 3.76 6.60
C TRP A 21 -14.27 3.33 7.11
N LYS A 22 -14.50 2.02 7.20
CA LYS A 22 -15.76 1.44 7.70
C LYS A 22 -15.70 0.97 9.15
N GLY A 23 -14.56 1.17 9.82
CA GLY A 23 -14.41 0.87 11.25
C GLY A 23 -14.83 2.03 12.14
N SER A 24 -14.63 1.84 13.44
CA SER A 24 -14.83 2.85 14.48
C SER A 24 -13.84 4.02 14.36
N THR A 25 -14.21 5.16 14.95
CA THR A 25 -13.34 6.34 15.06
C THR A 25 -12.04 6.03 15.82
N GLU A 26 -12.10 5.16 16.84
CA GLU A 26 -10.92 4.75 17.60
C GLU A 26 -9.90 3.99 16.72
N GLU A 27 -10.37 3.04 15.90
CA GLU A 27 -9.52 2.31 14.95
C GLU A 27 -8.94 3.25 13.90
N LEU A 28 -9.71 4.23 13.43
CA LEU A 28 -9.23 5.24 12.48
C LEU A 28 -8.09 6.08 13.08
N LEU A 29 -8.25 6.56 14.31
CA LEU A 29 -7.21 7.32 15.01
C LEU A 29 -5.98 6.46 15.29
N LEU A 30 -6.17 5.18 15.59
CA LEU A 30 -5.06 4.24 15.74
C LEU A 30 -4.33 4.03 14.41
N ARG A 31 -5.04 3.79 13.31
CA ARG A 31 -4.45 3.71 11.96
C ARG A 31 -3.64 4.96 11.62
N GLN A 32 -4.13 6.15 11.92
CA GLN A 32 -3.38 7.39 11.71
C GLN A 32 -2.08 7.44 12.52
N ARG A 33 -2.10 6.98 13.78
CA ARG A 33 -0.88 6.87 14.61
C ARG A 33 0.12 5.85 14.07
N GLU A 34 -0.36 4.79 13.43
CA GLU A 34 0.49 3.70 12.92
C GLU A 34 1.44 4.15 11.80
N TYR A 35 1.07 5.16 10.99
CA TYR A 35 2.01 5.78 10.05
C TYR A 35 3.21 6.41 10.77
N ARG A 36 2.94 7.13 11.87
CA ARG A 36 3.99 7.72 12.69
C ARG A 36 4.85 6.65 13.34
N GLN A 37 4.23 5.62 13.89
CA GLN A 37 4.95 4.49 14.50
C GLN A 37 5.82 3.75 13.48
N THR A 38 5.36 3.62 12.24
CA THR A 38 6.16 3.05 11.14
C THR A 38 7.37 3.93 10.84
N PHE A 39 7.22 5.25 10.80
CA PHE A 39 8.37 6.15 10.67
C PHE A 39 9.32 6.09 11.89
N GLU A 40 8.80 6.03 13.12
CA GLU A 40 9.62 5.82 14.33
C GLU A 40 10.43 4.51 14.25
N ARG A 41 9.84 3.46 13.67
CA ARG A 41 10.54 2.19 13.45
C ARG A 41 11.64 2.32 12.39
N ILE A 42 11.43 3.10 11.32
CA ILE A 42 12.48 3.40 10.33
C ILE A 42 13.64 4.13 11.02
N ILE A 43 13.33 5.13 11.84
CA ILE A 43 14.33 5.93 12.58
C ILE A 43 15.09 5.05 13.57
N ARG A 44 14.38 4.18 14.31
CA ARG A 44 15.00 3.20 15.20
C ARG A 44 15.89 2.23 14.45
N LEU A 45 15.44 1.70 13.31
CA LEU A 45 16.22 0.80 12.48
C LEU A 45 17.50 1.48 11.96
N ALA A 46 17.40 2.74 11.51
CA ALA A 46 18.53 3.55 11.10
C ALA A 46 19.55 3.73 12.23
N LYS A 47 19.06 3.99 13.44
CA LYS A 47 19.87 4.15 14.65
C LYS A 47 20.56 2.85 15.05
N ASP A 48 19.81 1.76 15.13
CA ASP A 48 20.29 0.45 15.58
C ASP A 48 21.32 -0.13 14.61
N ARG A 49 21.11 0.06 13.30
CA ARG A 49 22.08 -0.35 12.26
C ARG A 49 23.16 0.71 11.97
N GLN A 50 23.16 1.83 12.68
CA GLN A 50 24.09 2.96 12.51
C GLN A 50 24.29 3.35 11.04
N VAL A 51 23.18 3.53 10.32
CA VAL A 51 23.23 3.77 8.88
C VAL A 51 23.82 5.15 8.57
N HIS A 52 24.56 5.22 7.48
CA HIS A 52 25.23 6.44 7.05
C HIS A 52 24.26 7.37 6.32
N PHE A 53 23.35 6.79 5.54
CA PHE A 53 22.39 7.54 4.72
C PHE A 53 20.95 7.06 4.93
N LEU A 54 20.01 7.99 5.04
CA LEU A 54 18.58 7.72 4.99
C LEU A 54 17.99 8.41 3.76
N LEU A 55 17.53 7.63 2.79
CA LEU A 55 16.96 8.09 1.52
C LEU A 55 15.43 8.05 1.60
N ILE A 56 14.79 9.20 1.39
CA ILE A 56 13.33 9.37 1.37
C ILE A 56 12.95 9.90 -0.02
N SER A 57 12.55 9.02 -0.93
CA SER A 57 12.39 9.32 -2.37
C SER A 57 11.00 9.82 -2.77
N GLY A 58 10.34 10.57 -1.88
CA GLY A 58 9.13 11.35 -2.15
C GLY A 58 7.85 10.82 -1.51
N ASP A 59 6.81 11.65 -1.59
CA ASP A 59 5.52 11.48 -0.92
C ASP A 59 5.71 11.15 0.58
N PHE A 60 6.62 11.89 1.23
CA PHE A 60 6.91 11.74 2.65
C PHE A 60 5.79 12.36 3.50
N LEU A 61 5.32 13.54 3.07
CA LEU A 61 4.26 14.31 3.69
C LEU A 61 3.06 14.43 2.74
N GLU A 62 1.90 14.81 3.27
CA GLU A 62 0.77 15.29 2.49
C GLU A 62 0.62 16.81 2.67
N HIS A 63 1.11 17.61 1.72
CA HIS A 63 1.20 19.07 1.83
C HIS A 63 -0.15 19.72 2.19
N GLN A 64 -1.26 19.17 1.68
CA GLN A 64 -2.59 19.74 1.91
C GLN A 64 -3.11 19.56 3.33
N THR A 65 -2.63 18.55 4.06
CA THR A 65 -3.21 18.15 5.35
C THR A 65 -2.19 18.04 6.49
N ILE A 66 -0.90 18.11 6.17
CA ILE A 66 0.19 18.00 7.13
C ILE A 66 0.11 19.10 8.19
N ALA A 67 0.07 18.69 9.46
CA ALA A 67 0.08 19.63 10.58
C ALA A 67 1.50 20.06 10.94
N TRP A 68 1.66 21.32 11.38
CA TRP A 68 2.96 21.82 11.86
C TRP A 68 3.52 20.99 13.03
N SER A 69 2.65 20.49 13.91
CA SER A 69 3.05 19.60 15.01
C SER A 69 3.66 18.29 14.51
N THR A 70 3.22 17.79 13.35
CA THR A 70 3.79 16.62 12.68
C THR A 70 5.18 16.92 12.17
N VAL A 71 5.36 18.04 11.48
CA VAL A 71 6.68 18.42 10.96
C VAL A 71 7.69 18.64 12.10
N LYS A 72 7.27 19.30 13.18
CA LYS A 72 8.10 19.44 14.38
C LYS A 72 8.50 18.07 14.95
N TRP A 73 7.55 17.16 15.07
CA TRP A 73 7.83 15.79 15.53
C TRP A 73 8.78 15.03 14.58
N ILE A 74 8.68 15.24 13.26
CA ILE A 74 9.64 14.66 12.29
C ILE A 74 11.05 15.21 12.54
N MET A 75 11.20 16.52 12.77
CA MET A 75 12.48 17.11 13.12
C MET A 75 13.05 16.49 14.40
N ASP A 76 12.22 16.26 15.42
CA ASP A 76 12.61 15.55 16.64
C ASP A 76 13.06 14.11 16.36
N GLN A 77 12.44 13.41 15.39
CA GLN A 77 12.92 12.10 14.94
C GLN A 77 14.30 12.20 14.26
N PHE A 78 14.52 13.16 13.37
CA PHE A 78 15.81 13.34 12.72
C PHE A 78 16.94 13.74 13.68
N HIS A 79 16.65 14.51 14.72
CA HIS A 79 17.63 14.83 15.77
C HIS A 79 18.14 13.59 16.53
N GLN A 80 17.44 12.45 16.46
CA GLN A 80 17.92 11.19 17.03
C GLN A 80 18.99 10.50 16.18
N LEU A 81 19.24 11.00 14.97
CA LEU A 81 20.19 10.45 13.99
C LEU A 81 21.28 11.48 13.57
N PRO A 82 22.01 12.11 14.51
CA PRO A 82 22.93 13.21 14.17
C PRO A 82 24.13 12.79 13.29
N ALA A 83 24.43 11.49 13.22
CA ALA A 83 25.51 10.94 12.39
C ALA A 83 25.03 10.43 11.02
N THR A 84 23.72 10.33 10.79
CA THR A 84 23.14 9.86 9.53
C THR A 84 22.80 11.04 8.66
N ARG A 85 23.25 11.08 7.41
CA ARG A 85 22.80 12.08 6.44
C ARG A 85 21.44 11.68 5.88
N VAL A 86 20.45 12.55 6.02
CA VAL A 86 19.09 12.31 5.53
C VAL A 86 18.91 13.05 4.22
N PHE A 87 18.38 12.37 3.21
CA PHE A 87 18.10 12.91 1.89
C PHE A 87 16.61 12.77 1.59
N ILE A 88 15.95 13.90 1.35
CA ILE A 88 14.54 13.93 0.95
C ILE A 88 14.46 14.43 -0.48
N SER A 89 13.85 13.64 -1.35
CA SER A 89 13.42 14.08 -2.67
C SER A 89 11.92 14.35 -2.62
N PRO A 90 11.45 15.61 -2.58
CA PRO A 90 10.04 15.97 -2.62
C PRO A 90 9.25 15.23 -3.70
N GLY A 91 8.03 14.77 -3.37
CA GLY A 91 7.15 14.02 -4.27
C GLY A 91 5.99 14.84 -4.81
N LYS A 92 4.97 14.15 -5.31
CA LYS A 92 3.75 14.77 -5.84
C LYS A 92 2.88 15.34 -4.71
N SER A 93 2.83 14.64 -3.59
CA SER A 93 1.97 14.98 -2.45
C SER A 93 2.61 16.04 -1.55
N ASP A 94 3.93 16.21 -1.65
CA ASP A 94 4.73 17.19 -0.92
C ASP A 94 5.76 17.90 -1.82
N PRO A 95 5.33 18.65 -2.84
CA PRO A 95 6.27 19.22 -3.81
C PRO A 95 7.15 20.32 -3.20
N TRP A 96 8.30 20.56 -3.83
CA TRP A 96 9.20 21.68 -3.53
C TRP A 96 8.60 23.00 -4.06
N ILE A 97 7.70 23.61 -3.28
CA ILE A 97 6.98 24.84 -3.63
C ILE A 97 7.09 25.88 -2.51
N LYS A 98 6.83 27.15 -2.82
CA LYS A 98 7.21 28.30 -1.97
C LYS A 98 6.69 28.21 -0.53
N ASP A 99 5.51 27.67 -0.35
CA ASP A 99 4.80 27.52 0.92
C ASP A 99 4.91 26.10 1.52
N SER A 100 5.66 25.19 0.89
CA SER A 100 5.89 23.87 1.50
C SER A 100 6.80 23.99 2.73
N PHE A 101 6.60 23.09 3.70
CA PHE A 101 7.44 23.04 4.90
C PHE A 101 8.91 22.73 4.60
N TYR A 102 9.20 22.19 3.43
CA TYR A 102 10.57 22.03 2.94
C TYR A 102 11.28 23.38 2.69
N ARG A 103 10.53 24.44 2.34
CA ARG A 103 11.09 25.77 2.03
C ARG A 103 10.92 26.81 3.11
N THR A 104 9.98 26.58 4.03
CA THR A 104 9.55 27.59 5.01
C THR A 104 10.10 27.36 6.41
N LEU A 105 10.77 26.24 6.66
CA LEU A 105 11.33 25.88 7.95
C LEU A 105 12.83 25.60 7.86
N ASP A 106 13.52 25.79 8.98
CA ASP A 106 14.90 25.39 9.15
C ASP A 106 14.95 23.90 9.54
N TRP A 107 15.41 23.06 8.61
CA TRP A 107 15.61 21.63 8.86
C TRP A 107 16.98 21.39 9.52
N PRO A 108 17.16 20.27 10.26
CA PRO A 108 18.46 19.93 10.84
C PRO A 108 19.57 19.90 9.78
N GLU A 109 20.79 20.32 10.12
CA GLU A 109 21.91 20.48 9.17
C GLU A 109 22.28 19.18 8.41
N HIS A 110 22.04 18.02 9.01
CA HIS A 110 22.27 16.72 8.39
C HIS A 110 21.12 16.24 7.49
N VAL A 111 20.04 17.02 7.35
CA VAL A 111 18.91 16.77 6.46
C VAL A 111 19.03 17.66 5.22
N HIS A 112 19.24 17.04 4.07
CA HIS A 112 19.24 17.71 2.78
C HIS A 112 17.93 17.43 2.04
N ILE A 113 17.25 18.48 1.61
CA ILE A 113 16.04 18.39 0.80
C ILE A 113 16.39 18.85 -0.61
N PHE A 114 16.22 17.96 -1.59
CA PHE A 114 16.47 18.31 -2.99
C PHE A 114 15.43 19.30 -3.50
N THR A 115 15.89 20.23 -4.33
CA THR A 115 15.03 21.20 -5.01
C THR A 115 14.36 20.58 -6.24
N ASP A 116 13.62 21.39 -7.01
CA ASP A 116 13.07 21.01 -8.31
C ASP A 116 14.12 20.96 -9.45
N LYS A 117 15.41 21.07 -9.11
CA LYS A 117 16.55 20.97 -10.02
C LYS A 117 17.46 19.82 -9.61
N TRP A 118 18.22 19.31 -10.57
CA TRP A 118 19.24 18.32 -10.29
C TRP A 118 20.40 18.94 -9.54
N GLU A 119 20.79 18.29 -8.45
CA GLU A 119 21.92 18.63 -7.60
C GLU A 119 22.81 17.41 -7.43
N GLU A 120 24.07 17.64 -7.08
CA GLU A 120 25.05 16.61 -6.81
C GLU A 120 25.72 16.89 -5.47
N LEU A 121 25.83 15.85 -4.65
CA LEU A 121 26.52 15.87 -3.37
C LEU A 121 27.64 14.84 -3.38
N VAL A 122 28.83 15.24 -2.93
CA VAL A 122 30.04 14.42 -2.96
C VAL A 122 30.47 14.06 -1.54
N PHE A 123 30.76 12.77 -1.33
CA PHE A 123 31.27 12.21 -0.08
C PHE A 123 32.58 11.47 -0.35
N GLU A 124 33.67 12.23 -0.29
CA GLU A 124 35.03 11.76 -0.63
C GLU A 124 35.45 10.53 0.18
N GLU A 125 35.09 10.47 1.46
CA GLU A 125 35.44 9.36 2.34
C GLU A 125 34.84 8.01 1.89
N TYR A 126 33.73 8.06 1.14
CA TYR A 126 33.03 6.90 0.58
C TYR A 126 33.26 6.74 -0.92
N SER A 127 33.99 7.67 -1.55
CA SER A 127 34.09 7.81 -3.00
C SER A 127 32.70 7.79 -3.65
N LEU A 128 31.75 8.54 -3.07
CA LEU A 128 30.33 8.49 -3.41
C LEU A 128 29.83 9.83 -3.93
N ARG A 129 29.08 9.80 -5.03
CA ARG A 129 28.20 10.88 -5.47
C ARG A 129 26.74 10.52 -5.30
N ILE A 130 25.96 11.43 -4.74
CA ILE A 130 24.51 11.33 -4.66
C ILE A 130 23.93 12.44 -5.55
N ILE A 131 23.23 12.02 -6.60
CA ILE A 131 22.55 12.90 -7.55
C ILE A 131 21.07 12.91 -7.21
N GLY A 132 20.48 14.08 -6.98
CA GLY A 132 19.09 14.13 -6.53
C GLY A 132 18.29 15.28 -7.11
N LYS A 133 16.97 15.07 -7.16
CA LYS A 133 15.99 16.05 -7.61
C LYS A 133 14.62 15.71 -7.03
N GLY A 134 13.96 16.72 -6.47
CA GLY A 134 12.56 16.66 -6.07
C GLY A 134 11.59 17.11 -7.17
N LYS A 135 10.31 16.90 -6.91
CA LYS A 135 9.21 17.37 -7.75
C LYS A 135 8.83 18.81 -7.42
N GLY A 136 8.78 19.66 -8.44
CA GLY A 136 8.23 21.02 -8.36
C GLY A 136 6.78 21.12 -8.83
N GLU A 137 6.31 22.34 -9.07
CA GLU A 137 4.89 22.68 -9.26
C GLU A 137 4.24 22.14 -10.57
N ASN A 138 5.00 21.67 -11.57
CA ASN A 138 4.46 21.39 -12.92
C ASN A 138 5.18 20.29 -13.76
N VAL A 139 5.78 19.26 -13.15
CA VAL A 139 6.53 18.24 -13.93
C VAL A 139 5.86 16.86 -13.84
N SER A 140 5.52 16.29 -15.00
CA SER A 140 5.00 14.92 -15.12
C SER A 140 6.11 13.87 -15.20
N ASN A 141 7.09 14.04 -16.08
CA ASN A 141 8.20 13.10 -16.28
C ASN A 141 9.55 13.65 -15.79
N VAL A 142 10.36 12.79 -15.18
CA VAL A 142 11.70 13.15 -14.72
C VAL A 142 12.67 13.13 -15.89
N ALA A 143 12.99 14.30 -16.44
CA ALA A 143 14.10 14.44 -17.38
C ALA A 143 15.44 14.27 -16.65
N LEU A 144 16.24 13.27 -17.03
CA LEU A 144 17.52 12.95 -16.41
C LEU A 144 18.61 13.99 -16.74
N PRO A 145 19.62 14.16 -15.86
CA PRO A 145 20.65 15.18 -16.06
C PRO A 145 21.66 14.74 -17.12
N ALA A 146 21.74 15.48 -18.24
CA ALA A 146 22.65 15.17 -19.34
C ALA A 146 24.15 15.30 -18.99
N TRP A 147 24.49 15.95 -17.86
CA TRP A 147 25.86 16.11 -17.39
C TRP A 147 26.37 14.91 -16.59
N VAL A 148 25.49 13.97 -16.23
CA VAL A 148 25.89 12.68 -15.67
C VAL A 148 26.17 11.74 -16.84
N THR A 149 27.42 11.40 -17.09
CA THR A 149 27.81 10.47 -18.16
C THR A 149 28.96 9.58 -17.69
N GLY A 150 28.89 8.28 -18.04
CA GLY A 150 30.01 7.30 -18.10
C GLY A 150 30.87 7.11 -16.84
N PRO A 151 31.63 6.02 -16.71
CA PRO A 151 32.19 5.64 -15.43
C PRO A 151 33.45 6.47 -15.11
N ALA A 152 33.49 7.05 -13.91
CA ALA A 152 34.76 7.18 -13.20
C ALA A 152 35.01 5.81 -12.55
N GLU A 153 36.06 5.09 -12.97
CA GLU A 153 36.31 3.68 -12.60
C GLU A 153 36.41 3.42 -11.09
N GLU A 154 36.56 4.47 -10.27
CA GLU A 154 36.74 4.37 -8.81
C GLU A 154 35.68 5.12 -7.99
N GLU A 155 34.56 5.51 -8.61
CA GLU A 155 33.51 6.29 -7.95
C GLU A 155 32.19 5.50 -7.87
N ARG A 156 31.51 5.59 -6.73
CA ARG A 156 30.16 5.08 -6.52
C ARG A 156 29.15 6.18 -6.81
N ARG A 157 28.04 5.86 -7.47
CA ARG A 157 26.99 6.81 -7.85
C ARG A 157 25.61 6.29 -7.48
N MET A 158 24.91 7.10 -6.70
CA MET A 158 23.51 6.86 -6.36
C MET A 158 22.66 8.00 -6.87
N MET A 159 21.45 7.68 -7.33
CA MET A 159 20.44 8.67 -7.70
C MET A 159 19.25 8.58 -6.76
N ILE A 160 18.64 9.71 -6.42
CA ILE A 160 17.39 9.78 -5.66
C ILE A 160 16.43 10.76 -6.32
N THR A 161 15.24 10.29 -6.69
CA THR A 161 14.22 11.14 -7.30
C THR A 161 12.83 10.55 -7.08
N TYR A 162 11.82 11.40 -7.19
CA TYR A 162 10.42 10.96 -7.25
C TYR A 162 9.95 10.98 -8.70
N GLY A 163 9.36 9.88 -9.17
CA GLY A 163 8.80 9.81 -10.52
C GLY A 163 9.13 8.51 -11.24
N ASP A 164 8.43 8.30 -12.36
CA ASP A 164 8.87 7.34 -13.37
C ASP A 164 10.05 7.91 -14.15
N VAL A 165 11.05 7.06 -14.33
CA VAL A 165 12.24 7.32 -15.14
C VAL A 165 12.28 6.29 -16.26
N ASN A 166 12.67 6.73 -17.46
CA ASN A 166 12.79 5.83 -18.59
C ASN A 166 14.11 5.04 -18.48
N GLU A 167 14.02 3.71 -18.48
CA GLU A 167 15.19 2.82 -18.37
C GLU A 167 16.24 3.11 -19.45
N ALA A 168 15.81 3.40 -20.68
CA ALA A 168 16.71 3.71 -21.78
C ALA A 168 17.55 4.97 -21.53
N ASP A 169 17.02 5.92 -20.75
CA ASP A 169 17.72 7.15 -20.39
C ASP A 169 18.61 6.95 -19.16
N LEU A 170 18.33 5.93 -18.31
CA LEU A 170 19.15 5.58 -17.14
C LEU A 170 20.39 4.76 -17.51
N VAL A 171 20.28 3.86 -18.49
CA VAL A 171 21.37 2.95 -18.91
C VAL A 171 22.70 3.69 -19.12
N PRO A 172 22.77 4.82 -19.87
CA PRO A 172 24.02 5.54 -20.13
C PRO A 172 24.62 6.26 -18.91
N LEU A 173 23.86 6.41 -17.82
CA LEU A 173 24.34 7.11 -16.62
C LEU A 173 25.28 6.25 -15.78
N GLU A 174 25.23 4.92 -15.96
CA GLU A 174 26.02 3.92 -15.22
C GLU A 174 26.03 4.23 -13.71
N LEU A 175 24.86 4.18 -13.09
CA LEU A 175 24.68 4.37 -11.66
C LEU A 175 24.83 3.02 -10.94
N ASP A 176 25.19 3.01 -9.67
CA ASP A 176 25.14 1.76 -8.90
C ASP A 176 23.75 1.51 -8.31
N TYR A 177 23.05 2.58 -7.91
CA TYR A 177 21.72 2.49 -7.29
C TYR A 177 20.82 3.69 -7.65
N VAL A 178 19.56 3.43 -7.97
CA VAL A 178 18.53 4.44 -8.23
C VAL A 178 17.39 4.27 -7.22
N ALA A 179 17.26 5.23 -6.33
CA ALA A 179 16.22 5.34 -5.31
C ALA A 179 15.01 6.11 -5.86
N LEU A 180 13.93 5.39 -6.17
CA LEU A 180 12.69 5.95 -6.72
C LEU A 180 11.53 5.85 -5.74
N GLY A 181 10.65 6.86 -5.72
CA GLY A 181 9.33 6.80 -5.07
C GLY A 181 8.19 6.53 -6.05
N GLN A 182 6.98 7.05 -5.76
CA GLN A 182 5.75 6.98 -6.56
C GLN A 182 5.05 5.62 -6.57
N ASN A 183 5.78 4.53 -6.72
CA ASN A 183 5.18 3.21 -6.77
C ASN A 183 4.97 2.65 -5.36
N HIS A 184 3.70 2.59 -4.93
CA HIS A 184 3.32 2.02 -3.64
C HIS A 184 3.46 0.48 -3.61
N GLN A 185 3.97 -0.18 -4.64
CA GLN A 185 4.36 -1.59 -4.55
C GLN A 185 5.86 -1.71 -4.78
N ARG A 186 6.51 -2.51 -3.92
CA ARG A 186 7.94 -2.73 -4.03
C ARG A 186 8.26 -3.32 -5.40
N ASN A 187 9.19 -2.70 -6.11
CA ASN A 187 9.69 -3.19 -7.38
C ASN A 187 11.20 -2.93 -7.45
N VAL A 188 11.98 -3.98 -7.71
CA VAL A 188 13.43 -3.89 -7.82
C VAL A 188 13.88 -4.70 -9.02
N TYR A 189 14.71 -4.09 -9.85
CA TYR A 189 15.26 -4.70 -11.04
C TYR A 189 16.65 -4.12 -11.34
N GLN A 190 17.38 -4.79 -12.22
CA GLN A 190 18.71 -4.39 -12.64
C GLN A 190 18.70 -4.01 -14.12
N LEU A 191 19.40 -2.94 -14.47
CA LEU A 191 19.61 -2.57 -15.86
C LEU A 191 20.77 -3.37 -16.47
N ASP A 192 20.65 -3.67 -17.75
CA ASP A 192 21.72 -4.26 -18.55
C ASP A 192 22.71 -3.16 -18.99
N ASN A 193 23.59 -2.79 -18.07
CA ASN A 193 24.71 -1.86 -18.31
C ASN A 193 25.95 -2.32 -17.52
N THR A 194 27.09 -1.65 -17.72
CA THR A 194 28.39 -2.05 -17.15
C THR A 194 28.36 -2.22 -15.63
N ARG A 195 27.51 -1.48 -14.90
CA ARG A 195 27.41 -1.50 -13.44
C ARG A 195 26.29 -2.38 -12.89
N ASN A 196 25.47 -2.98 -13.74
CA ASN A 196 24.24 -3.68 -13.34
C ASN A 196 23.37 -2.80 -12.42
N THR A 197 23.14 -1.54 -12.85
CA THR A 197 22.45 -0.53 -12.04
C THR A 197 21.19 -1.09 -11.38
N VAL A 198 21.12 -1.02 -10.05
CA VAL A 198 19.93 -1.44 -9.31
C VAL A 198 18.93 -0.30 -9.27
N VAL A 199 17.74 -0.50 -9.84
CA VAL A 199 16.62 0.44 -9.76
C VAL A 199 15.64 -0.08 -8.72
N CYS A 200 15.31 0.76 -7.73
CA CYS A 200 14.50 0.34 -6.60
C CYS A 200 13.36 1.33 -6.34
N HIS A 201 12.14 0.80 -6.33
CA HIS A 201 10.99 1.39 -5.65
C HIS A 201 10.76 0.58 -4.36
N PRO A 202 10.91 1.17 -3.16
CA PRO A 202 10.77 0.43 -1.92
C PRO A 202 9.29 0.17 -1.58
N GLY A 203 8.38 0.98 -2.14
CA GLY A 203 6.96 1.00 -1.80
C GLY A 203 6.68 1.79 -0.52
N SER A 204 5.41 2.12 -0.30
CA SER A 204 4.94 2.68 0.97
C SER A 204 5.24 1.75 2.16
N PRO A 205 5.84 2.22 3.26
CA PRO A 205 6.18 1.36 4.39
C PRO A 205 4.97 0.97 5.24
N GLU A 206 3.80 1.56 4.99
CA GLU A 206 2.53 1.31 5.68
C GLU A 206 1.39 1.31 4.65
N GLY A 207 0.39 0.45 4.82
CA GLY A 207 -0.69 0.28 3.83
C GLY A 207 -1.77 1.38 3.91
N ILE A 208 -1.98 2.11 2.82
CA ILE A 208 -2.94 3.21 2.68
C ILE A 208 -4.32 2.73 2.28
N SER A 209 -4.37 1.78 1.36
CA SER A 209 -5.63 1.26 0.82
C SER A 209 -5.56 -0.24 0.61
N TRP A 210 -6.70 -0.85 0.31
CA TRP A 210 -6.78 -2.27 -0.06
C TRP A 210 -6.03 -2.63 -1.36
N LYS A 211 -5.32 -1.70 -2.02
CA LYS A 211 -4.38 -1.98 -3.11
C LYS A 211 -2.97 -2.32 -2.62
N GLU A 212 -2.68 -2.03 -1.35
CA GLU A 212 -1.37 -2.16 -0.71
C GLU A 212 -1.41 -3.25 0.35
N THR A 213 -1.86 -4.44 -0.06
CA THR A 213 -1.90 -5.62 0.81
C THR A 213 -0.53 -6.27 0.94
N GLY A 214 -0.35 -7.09 1.98
CA GLY A 214 0.86 -7.87 2.18
C GLY A 214 1.91 -7.16 3.02
N GLU A 215 3.12 -7.71 2.95
CA GLU A 215 4.28 -7.18 3.63
C GLU A 215 4.77 -5.87 2.98
N ARG A 216 5.09 -4.89 3.82
CA ARG A 216 5.62 -3.58 3.47
C ARG A 216 6.98 -3.42 4.12
N THR A 217 7.93 -2.93 3.34
CA THR A 217 9.35 -2.98 3.68
C THR A 217 10.01 -1.63 3.46
N VAL A 218 11.15 -1.41 4.10
CA VAL A 218 12.18 -0.50 3.58
C VAL A 218 13.30 -1.30 2.93
N THR A 219 14.07 -0.68 2.06
CA THR A 219 15.29 -1.29 1.51
C THR A 219 16.48 -0.85 2.36
N TRP A 220 17.23 -1.80 2.91
CA TRP A 220 18.54 -1.56 3.47
C TRP A 220 19.60 -1.94 2.44
N GLY A 221 20.64 -1.13 2.30
CA GLY A 221 21.74 -1.41 1.38
C GLY A 221 23.10 -1.20 2.03
N GLN A 222 24.09 -1.94 1.56
CA GLN A 222 25.48 -1.85 1.94
C GLN A 222 26.36 -1.77 0.70
N PHE A 223 27.28 -0.82 0.69
CA PHE A 223 28.37 -0.73 -0.27
C PHE A 223 29.70 -0.96 0.42
N ASP A 224 30.48 -1.93 -0.03
CA ASP A 224 31.83 -2.20 0.44
C ASP A 224 32.79 -2.55 -0.72
N SER A 225 33.82 -3.36 -0.48
CA SER A 225 34.76 -3.79 -1.52
C SER A 225 34.14 -4.73 -2.55
N ASP A 226 33.06 -5.42 -2.19
CA ASP A 226 32.45 -6.47 -3.00
C ASP A 226 31.28 -5.94 -3.85
N GLY A 227 30.94 -4.65 -3.68
CA GLY A 227 29.90 -3.95 -4.41
C GLY A 227 28.67 -3.65 -3.55
N LEU A 228 27.51 -3.56 -4.20
CA LEU A 228 26.22 -3.31 -3.56
C LEU A 228 25.55 -4.61 -3.13
N THR A 229 25.18 -4.70 -1.86
CA THR A 229 24.20 -5.69 -1.36
C THR A 229 22.95 -4.98 -0.86
N ILE A 230 21.76 -5.49 -1.20
CA ILE A 230 20.48 -4.97 -0.70
C ILE A 230 19.65 -6.04 0.01
N GLU A 231 18.90 -5.62 1.03
CA GLU A 231 17.97 -6.43 1.81
C GLU A 231 16.65 -5.64 1.97
N HIS A 232 15.51 -6.33 1.90
CA HIS A 232 14.21 -5.71 2.17
C HIS A 232 13.74 -6.09 3.57
N LEU A 233 13.50 -5.08 4.41
CA LEU A 233 13.22 -5.24 5.83
C LEU A 233 11.76 -4.89 6.15
N PRO A 234 10.96 -5.82 6.70
CA PRO A 234 9.58 -5.56 7.09
C PRO A 234 9.49 -4.47 8.16
N ILE A 235 8.64 -3.47 7.93
CA ILE A 235 8.63 -2.27 8.78
C ILE A 235 7.24 -1.79 9.20
N GLN A 236 6.18 -2.19 8.48
CA GLN A 236 4.81 -1.75 8.76
C GLN A 236 4.38 -2.03 10.19
N THR A 237 3.58 -1.13 10.74
CA THR A 237 2.96 -1.31 12.04
C THR A 237 1.72 -2.18 11.94
N ARG A 238 0.92 -2.04 10.87
CA ARG A 238 -0.22 -2.93 10.61
C ARG A 238 -0.22 -3.47 9.19
N ARG A 239 -0.61 -4.74 9.05
CA ARG A 239 -0.82 -5.37 7.74
C ARG A 239 -2.23 -5.13 7.26
N LEU A 240 -2.38 -4.95 5.96
CA LEU A 240 -3.65 -5.01 5.25
C LEU A 240 -3.65 -6.30 4.44
N GLU A 241 -4.71 -7.09 4.56
CA GLU A 241 -4.83 -8.35 3.84
C GLU A 241 -6.22 -8.53 3.25
N ARG A 242 -6.29 -9.31 2.18
CA ARG A 242 -7.55 -9.74 1.56
C ARG A 242 -7.66 -11.24 1.71
N ILE A 243 -8.86 -11.70 2.02
CA ILE A 243 -9.16 -13.13 2.07
C ILE A 243 -10.52 -13.39 1.46
N GLU A 244 -10.63 -14.49 0.73
CA GLU A 244 -11.89 -14.99 0.21
C GLU A 244 -12.29 -16.24 0.99
N VAL A 245 -13.53 -16.29 1.48
CA VAL A 245 -14.08 -17.44 2.21
C VAL A 245 -15.37 -17.87 1.55
N ASP A 246 -15.36 -19.06 0.94
CA ASP A 246 -16.57 -19.72 0.46
C ASP A 246 -17.44 -20.10 1.67
N VAL A 247 -18.74 -19.81 1.67
CA VAL A 247 -19.68 -20.18 2.75
C VAL A 247 -20.77 -21.14 2.28
N THR A 248 -20.54 -21.86 1.18
CA THR A 248 -21.53 -22.76 0.56
C THR A 248 -22.07 -23.82 1.52
N ALA A 249 -21.22 -24.33 2.40
CA ALA A 249 -21.60 -25.35 3.38
C ALA A 249 -22.23 -24.78 4.67
N CYS A 250 -22.25 -23.45 4.83
CA CYS A 250 -22.69 -22.79 6.06
C CYS A 250 -24.20 -22.54 6.03
N LYS A 251 -24.89 -22.90 7.11
CA LYS A 251 -26.33 -22.73 7.30
C LYS A 251 -26.68 -21.68 8.36
N SER A 252 -25.70 -21.27 9.16
CA SER A 252 -25.85 -20.30 10.23
C SER A 252 -24.72 -19.26 10.22
N ILE A 253 -24.97 -18.12 10.86
CA ILE A 253 -23.95 -17.07 11.02
C ILE A 253 -22.76 -17.61 11.83
N ASP A 254 -23.00 -18.46 12.83
CA ASP A 254 -21.94 -19.02 13.66
C ASP A 254 -21.03 -19.96 12.86
N GLU A 255 -21.58 -20.78 11.96
CA GLU A 255 -20.78 -21.59 11.02
C GLU A 255 -19.94 -20.74 10.07
N VAL A 256 -20.49 -19.62 9.58
CA VAL A 256 -19.72 -18.66 8.76
C VAL A 256 -18.55 -18.09 9.56
N LEU A 257 -18.79 -17.65 10.80
CA LEU A 257 -17.75 -17.10 11.67
C LEU A 257 -16.68 -18.13 12.00
N GLU A 258 -17.06 -19.37 12.29
CA GLU A 258 -16.11 -20.47 12.51
C GLU A 258 -15.25 -20.72 11.28
N LYS A 259 -15.85 -20.73 10.07
CA LYS A 259 -15.11 -20.91 8.83
C LYS A 259 -14.12 -19.77 8.55
N ILE A 260 -14.50 -18.52 8.84
CA ILE A 260 -13.62 -17.36 8.74
C ILE A 260 -12.47 -17.48 9.74
N VAL A 261 -12.75 -17.81 11.01
CA VAL A 261 -11.72 -17.97 12.05
C VAL A 261 -10.77 -19.13 11.72
N GLN A 262 -11.27 -20.23 11.16
CA GLN A 262 -10.43 -21.34 10.71
C GLN A 262 -9.51 -20.95 9.54
N SER A 263 -9.95 -20.01 8.71
CA SER A 263 -9.16 -19.48 7.59
C SER A 263 -8.09 -18.47 8.04
N ILE A 264 -8.18 -17.98 9.29
CA ILE A 264 -7.21 -17.06 9.92
C ILE A 264 -6.85 -17.62 11.32
N PRO A 265 -6.12 -18.75 11.38
CA PRO A 265 -5.94 -19.50 12.63
C PRO A 265 -4.95 -18.83 13.58
N GLU A 266 -3.96 -18.11 13.07
CA GLU A 266 -2.90 -17.54 13.89
C GLU A 266 -3.40 -16.31 14.67
N ARG A 267 -3.25 -16.32 16.00
CA ARG A 267 -3.76 -15.22 16.83
C ARG A 267 -3.15 -13.87 16.48
N LYS A 268 -1.87 -13.83 16.10
CA LYS A 268 -1.19 -12.59 15.67
C LYS A 268 -1.85 -11.97 14.43
N ASP A 269 -2.49 -12.79 13.58
CA ASP A 269 -3.13 -12.32 12.36
C ASP A 269 -4.48 -11.64 12.64
N ARG A 270 -4.97 -11.67 13.88
CA ARG A 270 -6.15 -10.91 14.31
C ARG A 270 -5.87 -9.42 14.45
N GLU A 271 -4.60 -9.01 14.58
CA GLU A 271 -4.18 -7.60 14.53
C GLU A 271 -4.11 -7.06 13.10
N VAL A 272 -4.32 -7.89 12.08
CA VAL A 272 -4.33 -7.45 10.68
C VAL A 272 -5.66 -6.78 10.35
N CYS A 273 -5.63 -5.76 9.49
CA CYS A 273 -6.82 -5.23 8.84
C CYS A 273 -7.22 -6.15 7.68
N TRP A 274 -8.37 -6.79 7.78
CA TRP A 274 -8.85 -7.73 6.76
C TRP A 274 -9.92 -7.10 5.87
N CYS A 275 -9.80 -7.29 4.56
CA CYS A 275 -10.90 -7.18 3.61
C CYS A 275 -11.37 -8.61 3.29
N LEU A 276 -12.42 -9.04 3.97
CA LEU A 276 -13.03 -10.37 3.82
C LEU A 276 -14.07 -10.33 2.71
N LYS A 277 -13.86 -11.14 1.67
CA LYS A 277 -14.85 -11.40 0.64
C LYS A 277 -15.53 -12.74 0.92
N ILE A 278 -16.84 -12.71 1.17
CA ILE A 278 -17.64 -13.92 1.38
C ILE A 278 -18.20 -14.38 0.03
N THR A 279 -17.95 -15.63 -0.36
CA THR A 279 -18.38 -16.21 -1.65
C THR A 279 -19.11 -17.53 -1.48
N GLY A 280 -19.55 -18.14 -2.58
CA GLY A 280 -20.25 -19.41 -2.58
C GLY A 280 -21.77 -19.30 -2.63
N ARG A 281 -22.44 -20.45 -2.50
CA ARG A 281 -23.91 -20.55 -2.55
C ARG A 281 -24.49 -20.54 -1.14
N ARG A 282 -25.08 -19.43 -0.76
CA ARG A 282 -25.68 -19.22 0.56
C ARG A 282 -26.99 -19.99 0.72
N ASP A 283 -27.18 -20.64 1.87
CA ASP A 283 -28.47 -21.21 2.25
C ASP A 283 -29.55 -20.11 2.27
N PRO A 284 -30.74 -20.30 1.66
CA PRO A 284 -31.79 -19.28 1.65
C PRO A 284 -32.29 -18.83 3.04
N GLY A 285 -32.11 -19.65 4.08
CA GLY A 285 -32.41 -19.31 5.47
C GLY A 285 -31.31 -18.50 6.16
N LEU A 286 -30.10 -18.48 5.60
CA LEU A 286 -28.96 -17.74 6.15
C LEU A 286 -29.02 -16.27 5.72
N ILE A 287 -29.37 -15.40 6.65
CA ILE A 287 -29.35 -13.95 6.44
C ILE A 287 -27.96 -13.43 6.82
N LEU A 288 -27.20 -12.93 5.84
CA LEU A 288 -25.90 -12.31 6.08
C LEU A 288 -26.01 -10.79 6.03
N HIS A 289 -25.63 -10.16 7.14
CA HIS A 289 -25.40 -8.73 7.22
C HIS A 289 -23.90 -8.49 7.41
N PRO A 290 -23.19 -7.91 6.43
CA PRO A 290 -21.74 -7.67 6.51
C PRO A 290 -21.29 -6.98 7.80
N ASP A 291 -22.04 -5.97 8.25
CA ASP A 291 -21.75 -5.22 9.49
C ASP A 291 -21.89 -6.10 10.74
N GLN A 292 -22.88 -7.00 10.76
CA GLN A 292 -23.06 -7.96 11.85
C GLN A 292 -21.91 -8.97 11.91
N VAL A 293 -21.44 -9.45 10.75
CA VAL A 293 -20.29 -10.35 10.67
C VAL A 293 -19.03 -9.63 11.16
N SER A 294 -18.80 -8.39 10.72
CA SER A 294 -17.68 -7.55 11.16
C SER A 294 -17.69 -7.35 12.68
N GLN A 295 -18.85 -6.99 13.26
CA GLN A 295 -19.00 -6.81 14.70
C GLN A 295 -18.72 -8.10 15.49
N LYS A 296 -19.26 -9.24 15.05
CA LYS A 296 -19.02 -10.54 15.70
C LYS A 296 -17.57 -11.00 15.57
N LEU A 297 -16.86 -10.65 14.50
CA LEU A 297 -15.42 -10.91 14.38
C LEU A 297 -14.61 -10.01 15.34
N LYS A 298 -15.03 -8.76 15.54
CA LYS A 298 -14.43 -7.88 16.56
C LYS A 298 -14.59 -8.44 17.98
N GLU A 299 -15.75 -9.01 18.31
CA GLU A 299 -15.98 -9.76 19.57
C GLU A 299 -15.04 -10.97 19.72
N ARG A 300 -14.55 -11.53 18.60
CA ARG A 300 -13.53 -12.61 18.55
C ARG A 300 -12.08 -12.08 18.47
N SER A 301 -11.88 -10.83 18.87
CA SER A 301 -10.58 -10.14 18.95
C SER A 301 -9.92 -9.80 17.61
N PHE A 302 -10.67 -9.73 16.52
CA PHE A 302 -10.15 -9.14 15.28
C PHE A 302 -10.12 -7.62 15.42
N PHE A 303 -9.01 -7.01 15.01
CA PHE A 303 -8.84 -5.57 15.03
C PHE A 303 -9.83 -4.88 14.08
N HIS A 304 -9.80 -5.25 12.80
CA HIS A 304 -10.69 -4.68 11.79
C HIS A 304 -10.96 -5.70 10.68
N VAL A 305 -12.22 -5.89 10.34
CA VAL A 305 -12.65 -6.72 9.20
C VAL A 305 -13.71 -5.98 8.40
N GLU A 306 -13.34 -5.52 7.20
CA GLU A 306 -14.30 -5.06 6.21
C GLU A 306 -14.87 -6.28 5.47
N VAL A 307 -16.18 -6.48 5.54
CA VAL A 307 -16.87 -7.63 4.94
C VAL A 307 -17.55 -7.23 3.63
N GLN A 308 -17.33 -8.02 2.58
CA GLN A 308 -17.97 -7.89 1.27
C GLN A 308 -18.73 -9.18 0.96
N ASP A 309 -20.07 -9.11 0.97
CA ASP A 309 -20.90 -10.24 0.56
C ASP A 309 -20.97 -10.32 -0.98
N GLN A 310 -20.40 -11.40 -1.53
CA GLN A 310 -20.49 -11.77 -2.94
C GLN A 310 -21.07 -13.18 -3.09
N THR A 311 -21.88 -13.63 -2.13
CA THR A 311 -22.60 -14.89 -2.21
C THR A 311 -23.70 -14.85 -3.27
N THR A 312 -24.06 -16.03 -3.75
CA THR A 312 -25.26 -16.28 -4.57
C THR A 312 -26.24 -17.11 -3.76
N MET A 313 -27.53 -17.03 -4.04
CA MET A 313 -28.52 -17.83 -3.31
C MET A 313 -28.52 -19.28 -3.83
N GLY A 314 -28.36 -20.23 -2.92
CA GLY A 314 -28.38 -21.68 -3.20
C GLY A 314 -29.78 -22.25 -3.42
N TYR A 315 -30.68 -21.54 -4.09
CA TYR A 315 -32.01 -22.06 -4.40
C TYR A 315 -31.93 -23.29 -5.31
N ASN A 316 -32.70 -24.33 -5.00
CA ASN A 316 -32.95 -25.41 -5.95
C ASN A 316 -33.95 -24.92 -7.00
N LEU A 317 -33.44 -24.24 -8.04
CA LEU A 317 -34.28 -23.66 -9.09
C LEU A 317 -35.13 -24.70 -9.80
N ASP A 318 -34.67 -25.95 -9.96
CA ASP A 318 -35.47 -26.98 -10.62
C ASP A 318 -36.70 -27.37 -9.78
N GLN A 319 -36.55 -27.43 -8.46
CA GLN A 319 -37.67 -27.67 -7.53
C GLN A 319 -38.63 -26.47 -7.43
N LEU A 320 -38.10 -25.25 -7.48
CA LEU A 320 -38.93 -24.03 -7.47
C LEU A 320 -39.61 -23.77 -8.82
N ARG A 321 -38.99 -24.18 -9.93
CA ARG A 321 -39.53 -24.06 -11.29
C ARG A 321 -40.75 -24.96 -11.48
N SER A 322 -40.73 -26.14 -10.85
CA SER A 322 -41.84 -27.10 -10.89
C SER A 322 -43.01 -26.72 -9.98
N HIS A 323 -42.84 -25.76 -9.06
CA HIS A 323 -43.97 -25.16 -8.35
C HIS A 323 -44.86 -24.37 -9.32
N GLY A 324 -46.17 -24.62 -9.24
CA GLY A 324 -47.18 -23.80 -9.88
C GLY A 324 -47.27 -22.41 -9.24
N GLY A 325 -47.83 -21.43 -9.97
CA GLY A 325 -48.08 -20.09 -9.44
C GLY A 325 -47.00 -19.05 -9.74
N LEU A 326 -47.01 -17.95 -8.98
CA LEU A 326 -46.22 -16.73 -9.22
C LEU A 326 -44.70 -17.00 -9.22
N LEU A 327 -44.22 -17.85 -8.31
CA LEU A 327 -42.80 -18.13 -8.14
C LEU A 327 -42.20 -18.83 -9.38
N GLY A 328 -42.83 -19.91 -9.84
CA GLY A 328 -42.39 -20.63 -11.04
C GLY A 328 -42.51 -19.77 -12.31
N ALA A 329 -43.54 -18.92 -12.40
CA ALA A 329 -43.69 -17.97 -13.50
C ALA A 329 -42.59 -16.90 -13.51
N TYR A 330 -42.22 -16.38 -12.33
CA TYR A 330 -41.13 -15.43 -12.16
C TYR A 330 -39.79 -16.03 -12.59
N ILE A 331 -39.46 -17.24 -12.11
CA ILE A 331 -38.22 -17.95 -12.48
C ILE A 331 -38.12 -18.11 -13.99
N ARG A 332 -39.15 -18.68 -14.64
CA ARG A 332 -39.15 -18.90 -16.10
C ARG A 332 -38.96 -17.60 -16.89
N LYS A 333 -39.59 -16.50 -16.43
CA LYS A 333 -39.48 -15.18 -17.07
C LYS A 333 -38.06 -14.62 -16.97
N MET A 334 -37.44 -14.73 -15.79
CA MET A 334 -36.07 -14.25 -15.58
C MET A 334 -35.05 -15.11 -16.32
N GLU A 335 -35.19 -16.44 -16.32
CA GLU A 335 -34.33 -17.35 -17.08
C GLU A 335 -34.35 -17.05 -18.58
N LYS A 336 -35.53 -16.77 -19.14
CA LYS A 336 -35.66 -16.33 -20.53
C LYS A 336 -34.88 -15.04 -20.79
N LYS A 337 -35.05 -14.03 -19.93
CA LYS A 337 -34.31 -12.76 -20.04
C LYS A 337 -32.80 -12.96 -19.95
N ILE A 338 -32.32 -13.78 -19.03
CA ILE A 338 -30.90 -14.08 -18.86
C ILE A 338 -30.33 -14.75 -20.11
N LYS A 339 -31.06 -15.71 -20.68
CA LYS A 339 -30.65 -16.42 -21.91
C LYS A 339 -30.53 -15.49 -23.11
N GLU A 340 -31.43 -14.50 -23.21
CA GLU A 340 -31.49 -13.52 -24.31
C GLU A 340 -30.53 -12.33 -24.11
N ALA A 341 -29.97 -12.15 -22.91
CA ALA A 341 -29.12 -11.00 -22.57
C ALA A 341 -27.66 -11.13 -23.01
N ALA A 342 -27.04 -9.98 -23.27
CA ALA A 342 -25.61 -9.85 -23.53
C ALA A 342 -24.79 -10.25 -22.29
N PRO A 343 -23.54 -10.74 -22.44
CA PRO A 343 -22.72 -11.25 -21.33
C PRO A 343 -22.57 -10.26 -20.16
N GLU A 344 -22.48 -8.97 -20.45
CA GLU A 344 -22.26 -7.91 -19.47
C GLU A 344 -23.51 -7.67 -18.60
N GLU A 345 -24.71 -7.99 -19.11
CA GLU A 345 -26.00 -7.78 -18.43
C GLU A 345 -26.45 -8.99 -17.63
N ARG A 346 -25.95 -10.19 -17.95
CA ARG A 346 -26.37 -11.44 -17.30
C ARG A 346 -26.19 -11.42 -15.80
N MET A 347 -25.09 -10.86 -15.30
CA MET A 347 -24.81 -10.80 -13.87
C MET A 347 -25.85 -9.96 -13.11
N VAL A 348 -26.32 -8.86 -13.71
CA VAL A 348 -27.38 -8.01 -13.13
C VAL A 348 -28.71 -8.78 -13.11
N LEU A 349 -29.04 -9.51 -14.17
CA LEU A 349 -30.27 -10.29 -14.26
C LEU A 349 -30.28 -11.49 -13.30
N TYR A 350 -29.15 -12.15 -13.08
CA TYR A 350 -29.03 -13.19 -12.05
C TYR A 350 -29.27 -12.62 -10.65
N ARG A 351 -28.66 -11.48 -10.31
CA ARG A 351 -28.94 -10.81 -9.02
C ARG A 351 -30.41 -10.40 -8.89
N ALA A 352 -31.03 -9.90 -9.96
CA ALA A 352 -32.44 -9.56 -9.96
C ALA A 352 -33.33 -10.79 -9.70
N LEU A 353 -33.03 -11.93 -10.33
CA LEU A 353 -33.72 -13.21 -10.07
C LEU A 353 -33.60 -13.61 -8.60
N GLU A 354 -32.40 -13.57 -8.03
CA GLU A 354 -32.18 -13.93 -6.63
C GLU A 354 -32.91 -13.00 -5.66
N GLN A 355 -32.84 -11.68 -5.87
CA GLN A 355 -33.54 -10.70 -5.04
C GLN A 355 -35.06 -10.84 -5.13
N GLY A 356 -35.59 -11.11 -6.33
CA GLY A 356 -37.02 -11.35 -6.51
C GLY A 356 -37.47 -12.66 -5.86
N LEU A 357 -36.64 -13.71 -5.90
CA LEU A 357 -36.92 -14.95 -5.16
C LEU A 357 -36.91 -14.73 -3.65
N ASP A 358 -35.95 -13.97 -3.12
CA ASP A 358 -35.87 -13.65 -1.70
C ASP A 358 -37.11 -12.86 -1.23
N ALA A 359 -37.53 -11.86 -2.02
CA ALA A 359 -38.75 -11.09 -1.73
C ALA A 359 -40.01 -11.97 -1.75
N LEU A 360 -40.20 -12.77 -2.80
CA LEU A 360 -41.38 -13.62 -2.95
C LEU A 360 -41.46 -14.72 -1.90
N LEU A 361 -40.33 -15.33 -1.53
CA LEU A 361 -40.30 -16.42 -0.54
C LEU A 361 -40.42 -15.91 0.90
N LYS A 362 -40.04 -14.65 1.18
CA LYS A 362 -40.30 -13.99 2.48
C LYS A 362 -41.80 -13.78 2.73
N GLU A 363 -42.58 -13.44 1.71
CA GLU A 363 -44.03 -13.27 1.84
C GLU A 363 -44.78 -14.60 2.02
N VAL A 364 -44.30 -15.69 1.42
CA VAL A 364 -44.95 -17.02 1.51
C VAL A 364 -44.79 -17.66 2.89
N LYS A 365 -43.81 -17.26 3.71
CA LYS A 365 -43.64 -17.79 5.08
C LYS A 365 -44.63 -17.23 6.11
N TYR A 366 -45.51 -16.30 5.73
CA TYR A 366 -46.54 -15.70 6.58
C TYR A 366 -47.98 -16.08 6.20
N LEU A 367 -48.16 -17.09 5.34
CA LEU A 367 -49.43 -17.77 5.06
C LEU A 367 -49.32 -19.22 5.54
#